data_AF-A0A957D8C8-F1
#
_entry.id   AF-A0A957D8C8-F1
#
_cell.length_a   1.000
_cell.length_b   1.000
_cell.length_c   1.000
_cell.angle_alpha   90.00
_cell.angle_beta   90.00
_cell.angle_gamma   90.00
#
_symmetry.space_group_name_H-M   'P 1'
#
loop_
_entity.id
_entity.type
_entity.pdbx_description
1 polymer ?
#
loop_
_entity_poly.entity_id
_entity_poly.type
_entity_poly.pdbx_seq_one_letter_code
_entity_poly.pdbx_strand_id
1 'polypeptide(L)' 'QIIQHRGNKSAGAIRVSVGLATNFADVYRLMQFIAGFVNKTNLNIGDVTFDIEDCRVIRDGS' A
#
# COMPACT_ATOMS: atom_id res chain seq x y z
N GLN A 1 -7.82 -0.15 -13.41
CA GLN A 1 -7.67 1.14 -12.70
C GLN A 1 -8.96 1.39 -11.93
N ILE A 2 -9.02 1.01 -10.66
CA ILE A 2 -10.15 1.37 -9.79
C ILE A 2 -9.55 1.70 -8.42
N ILE A 3 -8.91 2.87 -8.35
CA ILE A 3 -8.86 3.62 -7.11
C ILE A 3 -10.29 4.13 -6.96
N GLN A 4 -11.03 3.66 -5.97
CA GLN A 4 -12.42 4.11 -5.77
C GLN A 4 -12.43 5.63 -5.62
N HIS A 5 -12.89 6.32 -6.66
CA HIS A 5 -13.25 7.73 -6.69
C HIS A 5 -14.53 7.91 -5.85
N ARG A 6 -14.43 7.79 -4.53
CA ARG A 6 -15.47 8.30 -3.61
C ARG A 6 -14.88 9.56 -2.99
N GLY A 7 -15.16 10.69 -3.63
CA GLY A 7 -14.46 11.96 -3.39
C GLY A 7 -13.16 12.02 -4.19
N ASN A 8 -12.78 13.21 -4.62
CA ASN A 8 -11.64 13.46 -5.52
C ASN A 8 -10.26 13.27 -4.85
N LYS A 9 -10.15 12.34 -3.89
CA LYS A 9 -8.99 12.16 -3.01
C LYS A 9 -8.40 10.77 -3.28
N SER A 10 -7.16 10.76 -3.76
CA SER A 10 -6.39 9.53 -3.97
C SER A 10 -5.46 9.32 -2.79
N ALA A 11 -5.49 8.15 -2.16
CA ALA A 11 -4.45 7.71 -1.23
C ALA A 11 -3.19 7.30 -2.03
N GLY A 12 -2.63 8.23 -2.81
CA GLY A 12 -1.64 7.95 -3.85
C GLY A 12 -0.18 7.91 -3.40
N ALA A 13 0.10 8.01 -2.10
CA ALA A 13 1.48 8.05 -1.59
C ALA A 13 1.62 7.29 -0.28
N ILE A 14 2.58 6.36 -0.25
CA ILE A 14 3.00 5.64 0.96
C ILE A 14 4.38 6.17 1.35
N ARG A 15 4.53 6.60 2.61
CA ARG A 15 5.81 7.01 3.18
C ARG A 15 6.28 5.96 4.18
N VAL A 16 7.54 5.57 4.09
CA VAL A 16 8.19 4.63 5.01
C VAL A 16 9.35 5.35 5.67
N SER A 17 9.39 5.35 7.00
CA SER A 17 10.49 5.91 7.78
C SER A 17 11.48 4.82 8.14
N VAL A 18 12.77 5.05 7.87
CA VAL A 18 13.87 4.17 8.29
C VAL A 18 14.59 4.77 9.50
N GLY A 19 15.05 3.91 10.42
CA GLY A 19 15.65 4.34 11.69
C GLY A 19 17.13 4.03 11.79
N LEU A 20 17.75 4.43 12.91
CA LEU A 20 19.17 4.20 13.21
C LEU A 20 19.58 2.70 13.15
N ALA A 21 18.65 1.80 13.47
CA ALA A 21 18.87 0.35 13.44
C ALA A 21 18.72 -0.26 12.03
N THR A 22 18.24 0.50 11.04
CA THR A 22 18.05 0.02 9.68
C THR A 22 19.36 0.13 8.91
N ASN A 23 19.84 -0.98 8.37
CA ASN A 23 21.01 -0.99 7.50
C ASN A 23 20.62 -1.12 6.02
N PHE A 24 21.60 -1.03 5.11
CA PHE A 24 21.36 -1.12 3.67
C PHE A 24 20.71 -2.44 3.25
N ALA A 25 21.07 -3.57 3.86
CA ALA A 25 20.47 -4.86 3.51
C ALA A 25 18.98 -4.91 3.86
N ASP A 26 18.56 -4.24 4.93
CA ASP A 26 17.15 -4.17 5.31
C ASP A 26 16.34 -3.33 4.32
N VAL A 27 16.88 -2.17 3.90
CA VAL A 27 16.27 -1.34 2.85
C VAL A 27 16.21 -2.09 1.53
N TYR A 28 17.27 -2.81 1.17
CA TYR A 28 17.31 -3.60 -0.06
C TYR A 28 16.27 -4.71 -0.07
N ARG A 29 16.13 -5.47 1.03
CA ARG A 29 15.09 -6.48 1.19
C ARG A 29 13.69 -5.88 1.11
N LEU A 30 13.48 -4.71 1.72
CA LEU A 30 12.21 -3.98 1.62
C LEU A 30 11.90 -3.61 0.16
N MET A 31 12.88 -3.10 -0.59
CA MET A 31 12.69 -2.77 -2.01
C MET A 31 12.37 -4.00 -2.86
N GLN A 32 13.03 -5.14 -2.60
CA GLN A 32 12.72 -6.40 -3.27
C GLN A 32 11.30 -6.89 -2.96
N PHE A 33 10.86 -6.76 -1.70
CA PHE A 33 9.49 -7.06 -1.31
C PHE A 33 8.49 -6.18 -2.05
N ILE A 34 8.70 -4.86 -2.07
CA ILE A 34 7.85 -3.90 -2.79
C ILE A 34 7.80 -4.19 -4.30
N ALA A 35 8.92 -4.59 -4.91
CA ALA A 35 8.96 -4.98 -6.32
C ALA A 35 8.00 -6.14 -6.64
N GLY A 36 7.71 -7.02 -5.68
CA GLY A 36 6.72 -8.09 -5.81
C GLY A 36 5.27 -7.61 -5.98
N PHE A 37 4.96 -6.35 -5.62
CA PHE A 37 3.63 -5.74 -5.75
C PHE A 37 3.49 -4.87 -7.00
N VAL A 38 4.60 -4.51 -7.64
CA VAL A 38 4.58 -3.71 -8.87
C VAL A 38 3.86 -4.50 -9.97
N ASN A 39 2.96 -3.83 -10.70
CA ASN A 39 2.14 -4.39 -11.78
C ASN A 39 1.22 -5.55 -11.36
N LYS A 40 1.00 -5.79 -10.07
CA LYS A 40 0.03 -6.77 -9.61
C LYS A 40 -1.38 -6.18 -9.67
N THR A 41 -2.32 -6.98 -10.17
CA THR A 41 -3.74 -6.64 -10.22
C THR A 41 -4.44 -7.01 -8.92
N ASN A 42 -5.59 -6.40 -8.67
CA ASN A 42 -6.43 -6.64 -7.48
C ASN A 42 -6.72 -8.15 -7.26
N LEU A 43 -6.90 -8.91 -8.34
CA LEU A 43 -7.07 -10.38 -8.31
C LEU A 43 -5.91 -11.17 -7.66
N ASN A 44 -4.69 -10.61 -7.61
CA ASN A 44 -3.52 -11.26 -7.03
C ASN A 44 -3.26 -10.87 -5.57
N ILE A 45 -3.85 -9.77 -5.07
CA ILE A 45 -3.55 -9.18 -3.75
C ILE A 45 -4.79 -9.11 -2.85
N GLY A 46 -6.00 -9.10 -3.44
CA GLY A 46 -7.25 -8.83 -2.75
C GLY A 46 -7.69 -7.37 -2.87
N ASP A 47 -8.98 -7.13 -2.65
CA ASP A 47 -9.56 -5.78 -2.66
C ASP A 47 -9.46 -5.16 -1.27
N VAL A 48 -8.96 -3.92 -1.20
CA VAL A 48 -8.90 -3.15 0.04
C VAL A 48 -9.47 -1.77 -0.24
N THR A 49 -10.51 -1.41 0.52
CA THR A 49 -11.10 -0.08 0.46
C THR A 49 -10.57 0.76 1.62
N PHE A 50 -10.14 1.98 1.31
CA PHE A 50 -9.61 2.92 2.30
C PHE A 50 -10.54 4.13 2.36
N ASP A 51 -11.15 4.35 3.52
CA ASP A 51 -11.95 5.55 3.75
C ASP A 51 -11.01 6.69 4.17
N ILE A 52 -10.84 7.67 3.28
CA ILE A 52 -9.90 8.79 3.46
C ILE A 52 -10.52 9.90 4.33
N GLU A 53 -11.83 9.87 4.58
CA GLU A 53 -12.49 10.82 5.49
C GLU A 53 -12.33 10.37 6.96
N ASP A 54 -12.41 9.06 7.21
CA ASP A 54 -12.31 8.46 8.55
C ASP A 54 -10.92 7.87 8.88
N CYS A 55 -9.98 7.87 7.91
CA CYS A 55 -8.69 7.18 7.99
C CYS A 55 -8.80 5.69 8.38
N ARG A 56 -9.91 5.05 7.98
CA ARG A 56 -10.26 3.69 8.35
C ARG A 56 -9.97 2.72 7.21
N VAL A 57 -9.26 1.64 7.54
CA VAL A 57 -9.03 0.51 6.63
C VAL A 57 -10.23 -0.44 6.73
N ILE A 58 -10.91 -0.69 5.61
CA ILE A 58 -11.94 -1.73 5.51
C ILE A 58 -11.34 -2.91 4.76
N ARG A 59 -11.29 -4.06 5.41
CA ARG A 59 -10.96 -5.33 4.76
C ARG A 59 -12.24 -6.13 4.64
N ASP A 60 -12.60 -6.50 3.41
CA ASP A 60 -13.68 -7.45 3.23
C ASP A 60 -13.17 -8.83 3.66
N GLY A 61 -13.79 -9.37 4.71
CA GLY A 61 -13.39 -10.64 5.30
C GLY A 61 -14.03 -11.78 4.51
N SER A 62 -13.21 -12.52 3.77
CA SER A 62 -13.56 -13.87 3.28
C SER A 62 -12.44 -14.84 3.63
#